data_AF-A0A8E0MDD6-F1
#
_entry.id   AF-A0A8E0MDD6-F1
#
_cell.length_a   1.000
_cell.length_b   1.000
_cell.length_c   1.000
_cell.angle_alpha   90.00
_cell.angle_beta   90.00
_cell.angle_gamma   90.00
#
_symmetry.space_group_name_H-M   'P 1'
#
loop_
_entity.id
_entity.type
_entity.pdbx_description
1 polymer ?
#
loop_
_entity_poly.entity_id
_entity_poly.type
_entity_poly.pdbx_seq_one_letter_code
_entity_poly.pdbx_strand_id
1 'polypeptide(L)'
;MKVRLDTQADGFIYAWGTDYTGDNVVDIDENELKKIVAGASKLVDGKIVVDQQRVTDLYPDDSMPTPTPEQQMIAALYARVTKIEDGGKNE
;
A
#
# COMPACT_ATOMS: atom_id res chain seq x y z
N MET A 1 20.47 -2.13 9.06
CA MET A 1 19.83 -2.79 10.22
C MET A 1 19.56 -4.23 9.85
N LYS A 2 19.71 -5.17 10.79
CA LYS A 2 19.32 -6.55 10.51
C LYS A 2 17.80 -6.66 10.56
N VAL A 3 17.23 -7.39 9.62
CA VAL A 3 15.81 -7.78 9.61
C VAL A 3 15.71 -9.22 9.13
N ARG A 4 14.76 -9.96 9.65
CA ARG A 4 14.31 -11.22 9.05
C ARG A 4 13.28 -10.89 7.98
N LEU A 5 13.46 -11.42 6.78
CA LEU A 5 12.47 -11.36 5.71
C LEU A 5 11.74 -12.70 5.61
N ASP A 6 10.42 -12.67 5.75
CA ASP A 6 9.58 -13.83 5.51
C ASP A 6 9.13 -13.83 4.06
N THR A 7 9.60 -14.84 3.34
CA THR A 7 9.28 -15.07 1.93
C THR A 7 8.47 -16.34 1.76
N GLN A 8 7.61 -16.37 0.74
CA GLN A 8 6.95 -17.61 0.32
C GLN A 8 7.81 -18.39 -0.68
N ALA A 9 7.33 -19.56 -1.12
CA ALA A 9 8.05 -20.43 -2.06
C ALA A 9 8.38 -19.76 -3.41
N ASP A 10 7.67 -18.69 -3.77
CA ASP A 10 7.90 -17.89 -4.98
C ASP A 10 8.94 -16.76 -4.79
N GLY A 11 9.48 -16.63 -3.58
CA GLY A 11 10.54 -15.68 -3.22
C GLY A 11 10.06 -14.24 -2.98
N PHE A 12 8.75 -13.98 -2.99
CA PHE A 12 8.21 -12.67 -2.62
C PHE A 12 8.14 -12.49 -1.11
N ILE A 13 8.41 -11.28 -0.64
CA ILE A 13 8.41 -10.89 0.77
C ILE A 13 6.98 -10.58 1.21
N TYR A 14 6.50 -11.25 2.26
CA TYR A 14 5.16 -11.07 2.81
C TYR A 14 5.16 -10.43 4.21
N ALA A 15 6.26 -10.59 4.94
CA ALA A 15 6.45 -9.96 6.23
C ALA A 15 7.94 -9.74 6.50
N TRP A 16 8.23 -8.88 7.47
CA TRP A 16 9.58 -8.66 7.97
C TRP A 16 9.53 -8.25 9.44
N GLY A 17 10.62 -8.51 10.16
CA GLY A 17 10.71 -8.17 11.58
C GLY A 17 12.12 -8.20 12.11
N THR A 18 12.27 -7.80 13.37
CA THR A 18 13.55 -7.81 14.09
C THR A 18 13.83 -9.12 14.81
N ASP A 19 12.99 -10.14 14.62
CA ASP A 19 13.21 -11.48 15.16
C ASP A 19 14.17 -12.25 14.25
N TYR A 20 15.42 -12.37 14.68
CA TYR A 20 16.51 -12.96 13.90
C TYR A 20 16.65 -14.48 14.05
N THR A 21 15.63 -15.16 14.56
CA THR A 21 15.69 -16.60 14.87
C THR A 21 15.57 -17.51 13.64
N GLY A 22 15.40 -16.97 12.43
CA GLY A 22 15.26 -17.73 11.18
C GLY A 22 16.42 -17.55 10.19
N ASP A 23 16.41 -18.35 9.11
CA ASP A 23 17.51 -18.43 8.14
C ASP A 23 17.58 -17.26 7.12
N ASN A 24 16.59 -16.36 7.14
CA ASN A 24 16.43 -15.27 6.17
C ASN A 24 16.74 -13.88 6.75
N VAL A 25 17.77 -13.80 7.59
CA VAL A 25 18.20 -12.53 8.18
C VAL A 25 19.16 -11.82 7.25
N VAL A 26 18.83 -10.58 6.90
CA VAL A 26 19.62 -9.73 6.01
C VAL A 26 19.88 -8.37 6.64
N ASP A 27 21.02 -7.77 6.30
CA ASP A 27 21.28 -6.37 6.67
C ASP A 27 20.71 -5.47 5.56
N ILE A 28 19.78 -4.61 5.94
CA ILE A 28 19.08 -3.71 5.03
C ILE A 28 18.99 -2.32 5.63
N ASP A 29 19.03 -1.28 4.81
CA ASP A 29 18.76 0.08 5.29
C ASP A 29 17.26 0.24 5.64
N GLU A 30 16.96 1.06 6.65
CA GLU A 30 15.57 1.31 7.05
C GLU A 30 14.77 1.98 5.92
N ASN A 31 15.40 2.81 5.09
CA ASN A 31 14.73 3.43 3.95
C ASN A 31 14.46 2.45 2.82
N GLU A 32 15.29 1.41 2.66
CA GLU A 32 15.03 0.31 1.73
C GLU A 32 13.88 -0.56 2.23
N LEU A 33 13.78 -0.78 3.55
CA LEU A 33 12.66 -1.51 4.15
C LEU A 33 11.30 -0.83 3.89
N LYS A 34 11.26 0.52 3.92
CA LYS A 34 10.05 1.31 3.62
C LYS A 34 9.57 1.17 2.17
N LYS A 35 10.39 0.63 1.27
CA LYS A 35 10.03 0.41 -0.14
C LYS A 35 9.39 -0.96 -0.39
N ILE A 36 9.31 -1.81 0.63
CA ILE A 36 8.71 -3.15 0.48
C ILE A 36 7.21 -3.00 0.24
N VAL A 37 6.74 -3.62 -0.85
CA VAL A 37 5.33 -3.91 -1.11
C VAL A 37 5.11 -5.38 -0.80
N ALA A 38 4.35 -5.66 0.26
CA ALA A 38 4.08 -7.02 0.69
C ALA A 38 3.44 -7.83 -0.46
N GLY A 39 4.01 -9.01 -0.73
CA GLY A 39 3.59 -9.89 -1.81
C GLY A 39 4.11 -9.51 -3.21
N ALA A 40 4.73 -8.34 -3.40
CA ALA A 40 5.24 -7.87 -4.69
C ALA A 40 6.74 -7.49 -4.68
N SER A 41 7.39 -7.47 -3.52
CA SER A 41 8.83 -7.20 -3.42
C SER A 41 9.66 -8.47 -3.26
N LYS A 42 10.86 -8.48 -3.85
CA LYS A 42 11.89 -9.51 -3.68
C LYS A 42 13.21 -8.91 -3.24
N LEU A 43 14.03 -9.73 -2.60
CA LEU A 43 15.45 -9.44 -2.39
C LEU A 43 16.25 -9.96 -3.60
N VAL A 44 16.89 -9.05 -4.32
CA VAL A 44 17.76 -9.38 -5.47
C VAL A 44 19.10 -8.71 -5.24
N ASP A 45 20.18 -9.49 -5.14
CA ASP A 45 21.54 -9.01 -4.88
C ASP A 45 21.65 -8.03 -3.70
N GLY A 46 20.91 -8.31 -2.62
CA GLY A 46 20.89 -7.47 -1.41
C GLY A 46 20.05 -6.19 -1.51
N LYS A 47 19.27 -6.01 -2.59
CA LYS A 47 18.38 -4.86 -2.80
C LYS A 47 16.92 -5.28 -2.87
N ILE A 48 16.03 -4.41 -2.39
CA ILE A 48 14.58 -4.59 -2.56
C ILE A 48 14.18 -4.16 -3.97
N VAL A 49 13.65 -5.10 -4.73
CA VAL A 49 13.09 -4.86 -6.06
C VAL A 49 11.59 -5.10 -6.00
N VAL A 50 10.81 -4.13 -6.46
CA VAL A 50 9.35 -4.23 -6.56
C VAL A 50 8.99 -4.75 -7.95
N ASP A 51 8.26 -5.86 -8.00
CA ASP A 51 7.66 -6.38 -9.21
C ASP A 51 6.34 -5.63 -9.48
N GLN A 52 6.39 -4.69 -10.42
CA GLN A 52 5.24 -3.84 -10.74
C GLN A 52 4.07 -4.63 -11.33
N GLN A 53 4.33 -5.72 -12.05
CA GLN A 53 3.24 -6.55 -12.57
C GLN A 53 2.48 -7.18 -11.40
N ARG A 54 3.21 -7.69 -10.40
CA ARG A 54 2.58 -8.27 -9.22
C ARG A 54 1.89 -7.26 -8.33
N VAL A 55 2.34 -5.99 -8.32
CA VAL A 55 1.60 -4.90 -7.69
C VAL A 55 0.24 -4.74 -8.36
N THR A 56 0.19 -4.67 -9.70
CA THR A 56 -1.05 -4.57 -10.47
C THR A 56 -1.97 -5.78 -10.23
N ASP A 57 -1.41 -6.99 -10.12
CA ASP A 57 -2.20 -8.20 -9.89
C ASP A 57 -2.80 -8.25 -8.48
N LEU A 58 -2.08 -7.75 -7.46
CA LEU A 58 -2.53 -7.70 -6.06
C LEU A 58 -3.49 -6.54 -5.78
N TYR A 59 -3.26 -5.41 -6.44
CA TYR A 59 -4.01 -4.17 -6.27
C TYR A 59 -4.46 -3.65 -7.65
N PRO A 60 -5.37 -4.35 -8.35
CA PRO A 60 -5.88 -3.86 -9.62
C PRO A 60 -6.61 -2.54 -9.38
N ASP A 61 -6.54 -1.56 -10.28
CA ASP A 61 -7.20 -0.26 -10.12
C ASP A 61 -8.73 -0.41 -9.88
N ASP A 62 -9.33 -1.46 -10.47
CA ASP A 62 -10.74 -1.84 -10.28
C ASP A 62 -11.06 -2.45 -8.89
N SER A 63 -10.05 -2.66 -8.03
CA SER A 63 -10.24 -3.10 -6.64
C SER A 63 -10.66 -1.97 -5.70
N MET A 64 -10.55 -0.71 -6.13
CA MET A 64 -11.14 0.39 -5.37
C MET A 64 -12.66 0.24 -5.38
N PRO A 65 -13.33 0.25 -4.20
CA PRO A 65 -14.77 0.10 -4.15
C PRO A 65 -15.40 1.25 -4.94
N THR A 66 -16.12 0.91 -6.01
CA THR A 66 -16.92 1.90 -6.74
C THR A 66 -17.98 2.42 -5.77
N PRO A 67 -18.06 3.75 -5.54
CA PRO A 67 -19.07 4.30 -4.65
C PRO A 67 -20.46 3.90 -5.11
N THR A 68 -21.30 3.40 -4.20
CA THR A 68 -22.67 3.02 -4.53
C THR A 68 -23.47 4.25 -5.00
N PRO A 69 -24.57 4.07 -5.75
CA PRO A 69 -25.44 5.19 -6.14
C PRO A 69 -25.86 6.07 -4.96
N GLU A 70 -26.12 5.47 -3.80
CA GLU A 70 -26.46 6.20 -2.57
C GLU A 70 -25.27 7.02 -2.05
N GLN A 71 -24.06 6.46 -2.05
CA GLN A 71 -22.85 7.18 -1.63
C GLN A 71 -22.55 8.36 -2.58
N GLN A 72 -22.78 8.18 -3.88
CA GLN A 72 -22.66 9.26 -4.87
C GLN A 72 -23.70 10.37 -4.63
N MET A 73 -24.95 10.00 -4.34
CA MET A 73 -26.01 10.95 -4.01
C MET A 73 -25.69 11.72 -2.71
N ILE A 74 -25.20 11.04 -1.67
CA ILE A 74 -24.76 11.66 -0.42
C ILE A 74 -23.65 12.67 -0.69
N ALA A 75 -22.62 12.31 -1.46
CA ALA A 75 -21.53 13.21 -1.82
C ALA A 75 -22.03 14.46 -2.58
N ALA A 76 -22.95 14.28 -3.53
CA ALA A 76 -23.56 15.38 -4.27
C ALA A 76 -24.37 16.32 -3.37
N LEU A 77 -25.12 15.77 -2.40
CA LEU A 77 -25.88 16.54 -1.42
C LEU A 77 -24.95 17.32 -0.48
N TYR A 78 -23.90 16.69 0.05
CA TYR A 78 -22.89 17.37 0.86
C TYR A 78 -22.26 18.54 0.11
N ALA A 79 -21.80 18.33 -1.12
CA ALA A 79 -21.21 19.39 -1.93
C ALA A 79 -22.17 20.56 -2.18
N ARG A 80 -23.48 20.29 -2.31
CA ARG A 80 -24.51 21.31 -2.46
C ARG A 80 -24.76 22.07 -1.16
N VAL A 81 -24.83 21.38 -0.02
CA VAL A 81 -25.01 21.99 1.30
C VAL A 81 -23.82 22.87 1.65
N THR A 82 -22.59 22.39 1.49
CA THR A 82 -21.38 23.18 1.75
C THR A 82 -21.35 24.47 0.91
N LYS A 83 -21.74 24.41 -0.37
CA LYS A 83 -21.85 25.63 -1.20
C LYS A 83 -22.90 26.63 -0.70
N ILE A 84 -24.00 26.15 -0.11
CA ILE A 84 -25.05 27.00 0.46
C ILE A 84 -24.55 27.61 1.78
N GLU A 85 -23.89 26.80 2.63
CA GLU A 85 -23.34 27.23 3.91
C GLU A 85 -22.18 28.22 3.74
N ASP A 86 -21.29 27.99 2.77
CA ASP A 86 -20.21 28.92 2.40
C ASP A 86 -20.75 30.17 1.67
N GLY A 87 -21.89 30.04 0.99
CA GLY A 87 -22.56 31.11 0.24
C GLY A 87 -23.28 32.15 1.12
N GLY A 88 -23.34 31.97 2.44
CA GLY A 88 -23.89 32.95 3.38
C GLY A 88 -22.95 34.13 3.72
N LYS A 89 -21.77 34.22 3.07
CA LYS A 89 -20.79 35.30 3.28
C LYS A 89 -20.48 36.06 2.00
N ASN A 90 -21.47 36.41 1.18
CA ASN A 90 -21.29 37.46 0.17
C ASN A 90 -22.56 38.32 0.10
N GLU A 91 -22.39 39.55 0.61
CA GLU A 91 -23.22 40.78 0.49
C GLU A 91 -24.68 40.76 0.97
#